data_AF-A0A962ZBG7-F1
#
_entry.id   AF-A0A962ZBG7-F1
#
_cell.length_a   1.000
_cell.length_b   1.000
_cell.length_c   1.000
_cell.angle_alpha   90.00
_cell.angle_beta   90.00
_cell.angle_gamma   90.00
#
_symmetry.space_group_name_H-M   'P 1'
#
loop_
_entity.id
_entity.type
_entity.pdbx_description
1 polymer ?
#
loop_
_entity_poly.entity_id
_entity_poly.type
_entity_poly.pdbx_seq_one_letter_code
_entity_poly.pdbx_strand_id
1 'polypeptide(L)'
;MGSALDSRTVIVSGADTGYFSMLMNLLRSIECAEGLGHPTIAVFDLGLEQVERELLEARGVHLLTPVGHFGVSIEGARPVVPGLLVRPFLEDYLPDFDRFIWLDADAWVQRADSLLRLDDGAARVGLSLVHEREQTYVWPLELRGWVAKHSIMGYGVAGG
;
A
#
# COMPACT_ATOMS: atom_id res chain seq x y z
N MET A 1 12.16 -15.15 -19.16
CA MET A 1 12.44 -16.24 -18.21
C MET A 1 12.12 -15.70 -16.84
N GLY A 2 11.19 -16.36 -16.13
CA GLY A 2 10.52 -15.82 -14.95
C GLY A 2 11.50 -15.52 -13.83
N SER A 3 11.52 -14.26 -13.40
CA SER A 3 12.02 -13.92 -12.08
C SER A 3 10.82 -13.83 -11.17
N ALA A 4 10.83 -14.59 -10.07
CA ALA A 4 9.96 -14.29 -8.94
C ALA A 4 10.39 -12.97 -8.30
N LEU A 5 9.56 -12.43 -7.39
CA LEU A 5 10.00 -11.32 -6.54
C LEU A 5 11.23 -11.73 -5.73
N ASP A 6 12.12 -10.77 -5.50
CA ASP A 6 13.27 -10.96 -4.62
C ASP A 6 12.82 -11.32 -3.20
N SER A 7 13.53 -12.23 -2.56
CA SER A 7 13.27 -12.66 -1.18
C SER A 7 13.33 -11.52 -0.15
N ARG A 8 14.01 -10.41 -0.46
CA ARG A 8 14.11 -9.20 0.37
C ARG A 8 13.10 -8.12 -0.03
N THR A 9 12.16 -8.42 -0.93
CA THR A 9 11.04 -7.56 -1.29
C THR A 9 9.76 -8.03 -0.59
N VAL A 10 9.03 -7.08 0.00
CA VAL A 10 7.75 -7.33 0.67
C VAL A 10 6.64 -6.50 0.01
N ILE A 11 5.49 -7.13 -0.20
CA ILE A 11 4.26 -6.43 -0.59
C ILE A 11 3.59 -5.94 0.67
N VAL A 12 3.31 -4.64 0.74
CA VAL A 12 2.70 -3.99 1.90
C VAL A 12 1.33 -3.47 1.51
N SER A 13 0.34 -3.69 2.38
CA SER A 13 -0.98 -3.07 2.28
C SER A 13 -1.45 -2.58 3.65
N GLY A 14 -2.64 -1.99 3.71
CA GLY A 14 -3.27 -1.58 4.96
C GLY A 14 -4.78 -1.55 4.80
N ALA A 15 -5.51 -2.05 5.79
CA ALA A 15 -6.97 -2.09 5.75
C ALA A 15 -7.57 -1.95 7.15
N ASP A 16 -8.79 -1.43 7.19
CA ASP A 16 -9.73 -1.59 8.28
C ASP A 16 -10.83 -2.59 7.85
N THR A 17 -11.79 -2.86 8.73
CA THR A 17 -12.94 -3.75 8.45
C THR A 17 -13.73 -3.33 7.20
N GLY A 18 -13.83 -2.02 6.92
CA GLY A 18 -14.54 -1.51 5.74
C GLY A 18 -13.87 -1.94 4.43
N TYR A 19 -12.54 -2.05 4.44
CA TYR A 19 -11.74 -2.46 3.28
C TYR A 19 -11.33 -3.94 3.31
N PHE A 20 -11.63 -4.68 4.37
CA PHE A 20 -11.17 -6.07 4.53
C PHE A 20 -11.57 -6.98 3.36
N SER A 21 -12.81 -6.87 2.87
CA SER A 21 -13.25 -7.65 1.70
C SER A 21 -12.43 -7.36 0.43
N MET A 22 -11.99 -6.11 0.24
CA MET A 22 -11.15 -5.71 -0.87
C MET A 22 -9.72 -6.20 -0.67
N LEU A 23 -9.17 -6.09 0.54
CA LEU A 23 -7.88 -6.67 0.89
C LEU A 23 -7.86 -8.18 0.57
N MET A 24 -8.90 -8.92 0.93
CA MET A 24 -9.00 -10.34 0.62
C MET A 24 -9.00 -10.63 -0.89
N ASN A 25 -9.59 -9.73 -1.69
CA ASN A 25 -9.54 -9.81 -3.16
C ASN A 25 -8.14 -9.50 -3.69
N LEU A 26 -7.45 -8.49 -3.14
CA LEU A 26 -6.06 -8.20 -3.46
C LEU A 26 -5.18 -9.42 -3.20
N LEU A 27 -5.24 -10.00 -2.00
CA LEU A 27 -4.45 -11.19 -1.63
C LEU A 27 -4.70 -12.36 -2.58
N ARG A 28 -5.97 -12.63 -2.90
CA ARG A 28 -6.35 -13.67 -3.88
C ARG A 28 -5.78 -13.39 -5.26
N SER A 29 -5.81 -12.12 -5.71
CA SER A 29 -5.27 -11.75 -7.02
C SER A 29 -3.75 -11.94 -7.10
N ILE A 30 -3.03 -11.68 -6.00
CA ILE A 30 -1.60 -11.93 -5.85
C ILE A 30 -1.31 -13.43 -5.92
N GLU A 31 -2.06 -14.26 -5.19
CA GLU A 31 -1.93 -15.73 -5.21
C GLU A 31 -2.17 -16.32 -6.62
N CYS A 32 -3.09 -15.73 -7.37
CA CYS A 32 -3.43 -16.17 -8.73
C CYS A 32 -2.48 -15.61 -9.81
N ALA A 33 -1.59 -14.69 -9.48
CA ALA A 33 -0.67 -14.07 -10.44
C ALA A 33 0.50 -15.01 -10.78
N GLU A 34 0.34 -15.78 -11.86
CA GLU A 34 1.37 -16.73 -12.33
C GLU A 34 2.74 -16.06 -12.52
N GLY A 35 3.78 -16.68 -11.94
CA GLY A 35 5.17 -16.22 -12.03
C GLY A 35 5.63 -15.32 -10.88
N LEU A 36 4.74 -14.91 -9.98
CA LEU A 36 5.11 -14.09 -8.81
C LEU A 36 5.77 -14.91 -7.69
N GLY A 37 5.51 -16.22 -7.65
CA GLY A 37 5.96 -17.11 -6.58
C GLY A 37 5.06 -17.00 -5.35
N HIS A 38 5.65 -17.03 -4.16
CA HIS A 38 4.96 -16.84 -2.88
C HIS A 38 5.59 -15.61 -2.19
N PRO A 39 5.21 -14.39 -2.61
CA PRO A 39 5.82 -13.18 -2.04
C PRO A 39 5.45 -13.05 -0.57
N THR A 40 6.36 -12.45 0.22
CA THR A 40 6.02 -12.03 1.57
C THR A 40 5.04 -10.87 1.53
N ILE A 41 4.00 -10.93 2.37
CA ILE A 41 2.95 -9.92 2.45
C ILE A 41 2.84 -9.41 3.88
N ALA A 42 2.86 -8.09 4.03
CA ALA A 42 2.58 -7.41 5.29
C ALA A 42 1.34 -6.52 5.16
N VAL A 43 0.53 -6.46 6.21
CA VAL A 43 -0.70 -5.65 6.25
C VAL A 43 -0.71 -4.84 7.52
N PHE A 44 -0.86 -3.52 7.39
CA PHE A 44 -1.19 -2.65 8.52
C PHE A 44 -2.64 -2.87 8.96
N ASP A 45 -2.81 -3.22 10.23
CA ASP A 45 -4.09 -3.23 10.92
C ASP A 45 -4.51 -1.79 11.22
N LEU A 46 -5.46 -1.26 10.46
CA LEU A 46 -5.99 0.09 10.62
C LEU A 46 -7.33 0.11 11.38
N GLY A 47 -7.69 -1.00 12.02
CA GLY A 47 -8.99 -1.19 12.68
C GLY A 47 -9.71 -2.43 12.19
N LEU A 48 -9.00 -3.55 12.07
CA LEU A 48 -9.56 -4.86 11.73
C LEU A 48 -10.20 -5.54 12.95
N GLU A 49 -11.27 -6.28 12.71
CA GLU A 49 -11.90 -7.11 13.73
C GLU A 49 -11.00 -8.30 14.10
N GLN A 50 -11.23 -8.90 15.27
CA GLN A 50 -10.46 -10.06 15.73
C GLN A 50 -10.47 -11.23 14.74
N VAL A 51 -11.65 -11.54 14.17
CA VAL A 51 -11.79 -12.61 13.18
C VAL A 51 -11.03 -12.32 11.88
N GLU A 52 -10.95 -11.05 11.48
CA GLU A 52 -10.24 -10.62 10.27
C GLU A 52 -8.73 -10.76 10.43
N ARG A 53 -8.22 -10.42 11.62
CA ARG A 53 -6.81 -10.59 11.99
C ARG A 53 -6.41 -12.06 11.99
N GLU A 54 -7.21 -12.92 12.64
CA GLU A 54 -6.99 -14.37 12.65
C GLU A 54 -6.97 -14.98 11.23
N LEU A 55 -7.83 -14.49 10.34
CA LEU A 55 -7.87 -14.93 8.94
C LEU A 55 -6.62 -14.51 8.14
N LEU A 56 -6.01 -13.36 8.46
CA LEU A 56 -4.76 -12.91 7.84
C LEU A 56 -3.56 -13.69 8.37
N GLU A 57 -3.49 -13.86 9.69
CA GLU A 57 -2.43 -14.64 10.35
C GLU A 57 -2.42 -16.10 9.85
N ALA A 58 -3.61 -16.72 9.71
CA ALA A 58 -3.74 -18.07 9.17
C ALA A 58 -3.27 -18.20 7.71
N ARG A 59 -3.18 -17.09 6.97
CA ARG A 59 -2.61 -17.02 5.61
C ARG A 59 -1.12 -16.74 5.58
N GLY A 60 -0.49 -16.56 6.75
CA GLY A 60 0.93 -16.19 6.84
C GLY A 60 1.20 -14.72 6.50
N VAL A 61 0.19 -13.85 6.59
CA VAL A 61 0.38 -12.39 6.45
C VAL A 61 1.03 -11.84 7.70
N HIS A 62 2.05 -10.98 7.51
CA HIS A 62 2.65 -10.21 8.59
C HIS A 62 1.73 -9.06 8.99
N LEU A 63 0.98 -9.22 10.08
CA LEU A 63 0.13 -8.15 10.59
C LEU A 63 0.98 -7.11 11.34
N LEU A 64 0.84 -5.85 10.95
CA LEU A 64 1.59 -4.71 11.50
C LEU A 64 0.65 -3.77 12.24
N THR A 65 1.05 -3.32 13.42
CA THR A 65 0.32 -2.29 14.16
C THR A 65 0.93 -0.92 13.84
N PRO A 66 0.16 0.04 13.30
CA PRO A 66 0.68 1.38 13.06
C PRO A 66 1.01 2.08 14.38
N VAL A 67 2.07 2.89 14.36
CA VAL A 67 2.42 3.80 15.45
C VAL A 67 2.38 5.26 14.97
N GLY A 68 2.29 6.18 15.93
CA GLY A 68 2.37 7.61 15.64
C GLY A 68 3.76 8.00 15.18
N HIS A 69 3.83 8.86 14.16
CA HIS A 69 5.07 9.36 13.57
C HIS A 69 5.09 10.89 13.58
N PHE A 70 6.28 11.50 13.53
CA PHE A 70 6.45 12.96 13.57
C PHE A 70 5.82 13.66 14.79
N GLY A 71 5.64 12.96 15.91
CA GLY A 71 4.92 13.48 17.08
C GLY A 71 3.40 13.63 16.89
N VAL A 72 2.85 13.09 15.79
CA VAL A 72 1.41 13.03 15.53
C VAL A 72 0.85 11.78 16.20
N SER A 73 -0.06 11.99 17.16
CA SER A 73 -0.82 10.88 17.74
C SER A 73 -1.80 10.32 16.72
N ILE A 74 -1.88 9.00 16.64
CA ILE A 74 -2.87 8.26 15.83
C ILE A 74 -4.04 7.76 16.67
N GLU A 75 -4.05 8.03 17.98
CA GLU A 75 -5.12 7.62 18.87
C GLU A 75 -6.43 8.33 18.51
N GLY A 76 -7.49 7.56 18.29
CA GLY A 76 -8.79 8.08 17.83
C GLY A 76 -8.79 8.69 16.42
N ALA A 77 -7.68 8.57 15.69
CA ALA A 77 -7.60 9.05 14.32
C ALA A 77 -8.42 8.16 13.38
N ARG A 78 -8.93 8.75 12.30
CA ARG A 78 -9.58 7.97 11.23
C ARG A 78 -8.55 7.03 10.59
N PRO A 79 -8.91 5.79 10.19
CA PRO A 79 -7.99 4.79 9.64
C PRO A 79 -7.05 5.28 8.52
N VAL A 80 -7.53 6.20 7.68
CA VAL A 80 -6.72 6.84 6.62
C VAL A 80 -5.48 7.57 7.14
N VAL A 81 -5.52 8.11 8.36
CA VAL A 81 -4.41 8.88 8.95
C VAL A 81 -3.21 7.98 9.25
N PRO A 82 -3.31 6.93 10.10
CA PRO A 82 -2.20 6.01 10.29
C PRO A 82 -1.79 5.36 8.96
N GLY A 83 -2.73 4.97 8.09
CA GLY A 83 -2.41 4.36 6.79
C GLY A 83 -1.56 5.24 5.86
N LEU A 84 -1.66 6.57 5.97
CA LEU A 84 -0.78 7.50 5.25
C LEU A 84 0.54 7.75 6.00
N LEU A 85 0.49 7.87 7.32
CA LEU A 85 1.65 8.20 8.15
C LEU A 85 2.71 7.09 8.21
N VAL A 86 2.33 5.82 8.04
CA VAL A 86 3.29 4.71 8.08
C VAL A 86 4.15 4.57 6.82
N ARG A 87 3.70 5.08 5.66
CA ARG A 87 4.34 4.83 4.36
C ARG A 87 5.81 5.28 4.27
N PRO A 88 6.23 6.42 4.87
CA PRO A 88 7.63 6.81 4.87
C PRO A 88 8.53 6.00 5.81
N PHE A 89 7.94 5.19 6.70
CA PHE A 89 8.64 4.50 7.80
C PHE A 89 8.58 2.98 7.69
N LEU A 90 8.37 2.44 6.48
CA LEU A 90 8.23 0.98 6.28
C LEU A 90 9.45 0.20 6.78
N GLU A 91 10.64 0.76 6.66
CA GLU A 91 11.89 0.19 7.17
C GLU A 91 11.85 -0.04 8.70
N ASP A 92 11.20 0.83 9.47
CA ASP A 92 11.10 0.67 10.92
C ASP A 92 10.20 -0.51 11.32
N TYR A 93 9.19 -0.83 10.50
CA TYR A 93 8.26 -1.93 10.77
C TYR A 93 8.76 -3.28 10.24
N LEU A 94 9.61 -3.27 9.23
CA LEU A 94 10.01 -4.44 8.46
C LEU A 94 11.53 -4.41 8.18
N PRO A 95 12.38 -4.44 9.23
CA PRO A 95 13.83 -4.21 9.11
C PRO A 95 14.59 -5.30 8.33
N ASP A 96 13.96 -6.47 8.11
CA ASP A 96 14.56 -7.58 7.38
C ASP A 96 14.44 -7.42 5.84
N PHE A 97 13.71 -6.41 5.36
CA PHE A 97 13.42 -6.17 3.94
C PHE A 97 14.10 -4.91 3.42
N ASP A 98 14.51 -4.93 2.16
CA ASP A 98 15.18 -3.79 1.50
C ASP A 98 14.26 -3.03 0.55
N ARG A 99 13.19 -3.68 0.07
CA ARG A 99 12.29 -3.11 -0.93
C ARG A 99 10.84 -3.37 -0.57
N PHE A 100 10.04 -2.33 -0.76
CA PHE A 100 8.63 -2.30 -0.38
C PHE A 100 7.78 -1.98 -1.58
N ILE A 101 6.80 -2.84 -1.88
CA ILE A 101 5.77 -2.56 -2.88
C ILE A 101 4.48 -2.28 -2.13
N TRP A 102 4.10 -1.01 -2.03
CA TRP A 102 2.83 -0.63 -1.44
C TRP A 102 1.69 -0.83 -2.44
N LEU A 103 0.69 -1.62 -2.07
CA LEU A 103 -0.56 -1.79 -2.82
C LEU A 103 -1.73 -1.43 -1.90
N ASP A 104 -2.58 -0.50 -2.36
CA ASP A 104 -3.82 -0.18 -1.64
C ASP A 104 -4.77 -1.39 -1.63
N ALA A 105 -5.56 -1.55 -0.57
CA ALA A 105 -6.41 -2.72 -0.37
C ALA A 105 -7.46 -2.92 -1.49
N ASP A 106 -7.81 -1.86 -2.22
CA ASP A 106 -8.74 -1.87 -3.34
C ASP A 106 -8.07 -2.14 -4.71
N ALA A 107 -6.77 -2.45 -4.73
CA ALA A 107 -6.06 -2.88 -5.93
C ALA A 107 -6.36 -4.33 -6.32
N TRP A 108 -6.14 -4.65 -7.60
CA TRP A 108 -6.21 -6.02 -8.13
C TRP A 108 -5.02 -6.31 -9.05
N VAL A 109 -4.23 -7.33 -8.71
CA VAL A 109 -3.07 -7.74 -9.49
C VAL A 109 -3.51 -8.69 -10.59
N GLN A 110 -3.56 -8.19 -11.83
CA GLN A 110 -3.92 -9.02 -12.99
C GLN A 110 -2.76 -9.86 -13.51
N ARG A 111 -1.53 -9.36 -13.38
CA ARG A 111 -0.34 -10.01 -13.92
C ARG A 111 0.88 -9.75 -13.04
N ALA A 112 1.70 -10.78 -12.85
CA ALA A 112 2.92 -10.69 -12.05
C ALA A 112 3.93 -9.67 -12.61
N ASP A 113 3.97 -9.49 -13.94
CA ASP A 113 4.93 -8.58 -14.57
C ASP A 113 4.79 -7.12 -14.13
N SER A 114 3.61 -6.71 -13.66
CA SER A 114 3.41 -5.37 -13.08
C SER A 114 4.26 -5.18 -11.82
N LEU A 115 4.25 -6.15 -10.90
CA LEU A 115 4.99 -6.07 -9.64
C LEU A 115 6.50 -6.27 -9.86
N LEU A 116 6.87 -7.18 -10.77
CA LEU A 116 8.27 -7.44 -11.12
C LEU A 116 8.95 -6.20 -11.73
N ARG A 117 8.23 -5.40 -12.53
CA ARG A 117 8.76 -4.13 -13.06
C ARG A 117 8.88 -3.05 -12.00
N LEU A 118 7.98 -3.01 -11.02
CA LEU A 118 8.12 -2.11 -9.88
C LEU A 118 9.37 -2.46 -9.07
N ASP A 119 9.58 -3.75 -8.78
CA ASP A 119 10.75 -4.24 -8.07
C ASP A 119 12.06 -3.94 -8.81
N ASP A 120 12.15 -4.27 -10.11
CA ASP A 120 13.33 -3.99 -10.94
C ASP A 120 13.62 -2.48 -11.04
N GLY A 121 12.58 -1.67 -11.23
CA GLY A 121 12.72 -0.21 -11.26
C GLY A 121 13.28 0.31 -9.93
N ALA A 122 12.72 -0.12 -8.81
CA ALA A 122 13.17 0.28 -7.48
C ALA A 122 14.60 -0.19 -7.20
N ALA A 123 14.95 -1.43 -7.57
CA ALA A 123 16.30 -1.97 -7.41
C ALA A 123 17.35 -1.16 -8.19
N ARG A 124 16.98 -0.58 -9.35
CA ARG A 124 17.92 0.17 -10.18
C ARG A 124 18.09 1.64 -9.78
N VAL A 125 17.02 2.31 -9.34
CA VAL A 125 17.02 3.77 -9.12
C VAL A 125 16.48 4.22 -7.76
N GLY A 126 16.10 3.28 -6.89
CA GLY A 126 15.63 3.54 -5.52
C GLY A 126 14.12 3.76 -5.37
N LEU A 127 13.38 4.02 -6.46
CA LEU A 127 11.93 4.22 -6.43
C LEU A 127 11.31 3.90 -7.80
N SER A 128 10.21 3.16 -7.79
CA SER A 128 9.38 2.91 -8.97
C SER A 128 7.93 3.22 -8.64
N LEU A 129 7.29 4.06 -9.45
CA LEU A 129 5.91 4.50 -9.26
C LEU A 129 5.15 4.41 -10.58
N VAL A 130 3.88 4.04 -10.51
CA VAL A 130 2.99 4.11 -11.66
C VAL A 130 2.56 5.56 -11.84
N HIS A 131 2.72 6.09 -13.06
CA HIS A 131 2.25 7.43 -13.36
C HIS A 131 0.72 7.44 -13.40
N GLU A 132 0.09 8.39 -12.69
CA GLU A 132 -1.38 8.62 -12.72
C GLU A 132 -1.89 9.22 -14.06
N ARG A 133 -1.18 8.98 -15.17
CA ARG A 133 -1.57 9.42 -16.51
C ARG A 133 -2.18 8.25 -17.24
N GLU A 134 -3.48 8.13 -17.09
CA GLU A 134 -4.29 7.25 -17.91
C GLU A 134 -5.17 8.14 -18.80
N GLN A 135 -5.14 7.89 -20.11
CA GLN A 135 -5.82 8.75 -21.10
C GLN A 135 -7.33 8.75 -20.92
N THR A 136 -7.86 7.71 -20.28
CA THR A 136 -9.28 7.57 -19.96
C THR A 136 -9.70 8.22 -18.64
N TYR A 137 -8.76 8.72 -17.82
CA TYR A 137 -9.13 9.53 -16.65
C TYR A 137 -9.75 10.84 -17.10
N VAL A 138 -11.08 10.91 -17.03
CA VAL A 138 -11.80 12.17 -17.10
C VAL A 138 -11.49 12.90 -15.79
N TRP A 139 -11.07 14.16 -15.90
CA TRP A 139 -10.83 15.04 -14.75
C TRP A 139 -12.03 15.97 -14.57
N PRO A 140 -13.12 15.50 -13.94
CA PRO A 140 -14.30 16.33 -13.73
C PRO A 140 -13.98 17.45 -12.73
N LEU A 141 -14.84 18.48 -12.70
CA LEU A 141 -14.60 19.67 -11.89
C LEU A 141 -14.54 19.34 -10.39
N GLU A 142 -15.27 18.33 -9.94
CA GLU A 142 -15.28 17.84 -8.57
C GLU A 142 -13.91 17.30 -8.16
N LEU A 143 -13.28 16.48 -9.02
CA LEU A 143 -11.96 15.93 -8.75
C LEU A 143 -10.90 17.04 -8.75
N ARG A 144 -10.99 17.98 -9.71
CA ARG A 144 -10.09 19.15 -9.74
C ARG A 144 -10.25 20.01 -8.49
N GLY A 145 -11.48 20.24 -8.05
CA GLY A 145 -11.78 20.98 -6.84
C GLY A 145 -11.27 20.27 -5.58
N TRP A 146 -11.43 18.94 -5.52
CA TRP A 146 -10.88 18.12 -4.46
C TRP A 146 -9.35 18.22 -4.40
N VAL A 147 -8.66 18.09 -5.54
CA VAL A 147 -7.19 18.22 -5.62
C VAL A 147 -6.74 19.62 -5.21
N ALA A 148 -7.40 20.67 -5.70
CA ALA A 148 -7.08 22.05 -5.34
C ALA A 148 -7.24 22.30 -3.83
N LYS A 149 -8.37 21.85 -3.24
CA LYS A 149 -8.61 21.93 -1.79
C LYS A 149 -7.48 21.28 -0.99
N HIS A 150 -7.11 20.04 -1.33
CA HIS A 150 -6.08 19.31 -0.57
C HIS A 150 -4.69 19.87 -0.79
N SER A 151 -4.41 20.41 -1.98
CA SER A 151 -3.15 21.12 -2.27
C SER A 151 -3.02 22.37 -1.39
N ILE A 152 -4.09 23.16 -1.25
CA ILE A 152 -4.12 24.34 -0.38
C ILE A 152 -3.98 23.91 1.09
N MET A 153 -4.66 22.85 1.53
CA MET A 153 -4.55 22.37 2.90
C MET A 153 -3.15 21.85 3.24
N GLY A 154 -2.48 21.18 2.29
CA GLY A 154 -1.16 20.57 2.52
C GLY A 154 0.00 21.55 2.35
N TYR A 155 -0.06 22.42 1.34
CA TYR A 155 1.06 23.29 0.96
C TYR A 155 0.81 24.78 1.26
N GLY A 156 -0.41 25.14 1.68
CA GLY A 156 -0.82 26.54 1.80
C GLY A 156 -1.17 27.17 0.46
N VAL A 157 -1.54 28.46 0.49
CA VAL A 157 -1.72 29.26 -0.73
C VAL A 157 -0.35 29.75 -1.18
N ALA A 158 0.00 29.53 -2.44
CA ALA A 158 1.27 30.01 -2.99
C ALA A 158 1.31 31.56 -2.90
N GLY A 159 2.15 32.08 -1.99
CA GLY A 159 2.36 33.52 -1.79
C GLY A 159 1.81 34.10 -0.47
N GLY A 160 1.05 33.35 0.33
CA GLY A 160 0.39 33.84 1.55
C GLY A 160 -1.00 34.40 1.28
#